data_AF-A0A2D2C2F2-F1
#
_entry.id   AF-A0A2D2C2F2-F1
#
_cell.length_a   1.000
_cell.length_b   1.000
_cell.length_c   1.000
_cell.angle_alpha   90.00
_cell.angle_beta   90.00
_cell.angle_gamma   90.00
#
_symmetry.space_group_name_H-M   'P 1'
#
loop_
_entity.id
_entity.type
_entity.pdbx_description
1 polymer ?
#
loop_
_entity_poly.entity_id
_entity_poly.type
_entity_poly.pdbx_seq_one_letter_code
_entity_poly.pdbx_strand_id
1 'polypeptide(L)'
;MKLKLDITPDLVAAMAAEVKAGEKAVTAAMREAGTGLKTAWRGQITGAGLGRRLANSIRSQTFPKAGESLNAAALVWSKAPVIVGAHDTGPLIRSKDGFWLAIPTPAAGRGLRGGRITPGEWERRRGLRLRFVYRRRGPSLLVAEGRLNSRGLGVASRSKTGRGRTTVPIFLLVPQVKLPKRLNLDRDAERALDSVPGLIVANWVEGRLG
;
A
#
# COMPACT_ATOMS: atom_id res chain seq x y z
N MET A 1 -54.23 50.42 -20.56
CA MET A 1 -54.35 49.08 -19.96
C MET A 1 -53.18 48.87 -19.02
N LYS A 2 -53.43 48.59 -17.73
CA LYS A 2 -52.38 48.17 -16.78
C LYS A 2 -52.53 46.66 -16.59
N LEU A 3 -51.63 45.89 -17.19
CA LEU A 3 -51.48 44.46 -16.90
C LEU A 3 -50.70 44.32 -15.60
N LYS A 4 -51.38 43.92 -14.53
CA LYS A 4 -50.72 43.42 -13.31
C LYS A 4 -50.35 41.96 -13.57
N LEU A 5 -49.06 41.69 -13.68
CA LEU A 5 -48.51 40.35 -13.59
C LEU A 5 -48.10 40.12 -12.14
N ASP A 6 -48.97 39.48 -11.35
CA ASP A 6 -48.59 38.90 -10.07
C ASP A 6 -47.88 37.56 -10.37
N ILE A 7 -46.56 37.61 -10.52
CA ILE A 7 -45.73 36.41 -10.49
C ILE A 7 -45.44 36.16 -9.01
N THR A 8 -46.35 35.49 -8.31
CA THR A 8 -46.04 34.94 -7.00
C THR A 8 -45.16 33.71 -7.26
N PRO A 9 -43.85 33.73 -6.97
CA PRO A 9 -43.02 32.56 -7.18
C PRO A 9 -43.57 31.46 -6.26
N ASP A 10 -43.74 30.25 -6.80
CA ASP A 10 -43.93 29.08 -5.97
C ASP A 10 -42.62 28.84 -5.21
N LEU A 11 -42.53 29.45 -4.01
CA LEU A 11 -41.37 29.37 -3.13
C LEU A 11 -41.04 27.93 -2.79
N VAL A 12 -42.04 27.04 -2.70
CA VAL A 12 -41.83 25.62 -2.41
C VAL A 12 -41.14 24.95 -3.59
N ALA A 13 -41.58 25.21 -4.82
CA ALA A 13 -40.93 24.69 -6.02
C ALA A 13 -39.50 25.24 -6.19
N ALA A 14 -39.28 26.53 -5.92
CA ALA A 14 -37.95 27.14 -5.98
C ALA A 14 -37.00 26.54 -4.93
N MET A 15 -37.47 26.33 -3.69
CA MET A 15 -36.68 25.68 -2.64
C MET A 15 -36.36 24.23 -2.98
N ALA A 16 -37.32 23.46 -3.50
CA ALA A 16 -37.10 22.07 -3.91
C ALA A 16 -36.06 21.97 -5.04
N ALA A 17 -36.08 22.90 -6.00
CA ALA A 17 -35.08 22.99 -7.05
C ALA A 17 -33.68 23.30 -6.48
N GLU A 18 -33.58 24.22 -5.52
CA GLU A 18 -32.31 24.57 -4.88
C GLU A 18 -31.72 23.41 -4.08
N VAL A 19 -32.55 22.67 -3.33
CA VAL A 19 -32.12 21.47 -2.61
C VAL A 19 -31.58 20.42 -3.58
N LYS A 20 -32.30 20.16 -4.68
CA LYS A 20 -31.87 19.20 -5.70
C LYS A 20 -30.56 19.62 -6.37
N ALA A 21 -30.39 20.91 -6.66
CA ALA A 21 -29.13 21.44 -7.17
C ALA A 21 -27.97 21.22 -6.18
N GLY A 22 -28.22 21.45 -4.88
CA GLY A 22 -27.28 21.17 -3.81
C GLY A 22 -26.93 19.69 -3.70
N GLU A 23 -27.90 18.79 -3.72
CA GLU A 23 -27.69 17.33 -3.69
C GLU A 23 -26.78 16.87 -4.84
N LYS A 24 -27.04 17.36 -6.05
CA LYS A 24 -26.23 17.10 -7.23
C LYS A 24 -24.80 17.63 -7.06
N ALA A 25 -24.66 18.87 -6.61
CA ALA A 25 -23.37 19.53 -6.44
C ALA A 25 -22.50 18.82 -5.40
N VAL A 26 -23.06 18.48 -4.23
CA VAL A 26 -22.34 17.75 -3.18
C VAL A 26 -21.94 16.34 -3.65
N THR A 27 -22.84 15.64 -4.34
CA THR A 27 -22.55 14.30 -4.87
C THR A 27 -21.43 14.33 -5.91
N ALA A 28 -21.46 15.30 -6.82
CA ALA A 28 -20.41 15.50 -7.82
C ALA A 28 -19.06 15.84 -7.17
N ALA A 29 -19.05 16.80 -6.25
CA ALA A 29 -17.86 17.20 -5.51
C ALA A 29 -17.22 16.03 -4.76
N MET A 30 -18.01 15.21 -4.06
CA MET A 30 -17.48 14.04 -3.35
C MET A 30 -16.95 12.96 -4.30
N ARG A 31 -17.61 12.73 -5.45
CA ARG A 31 -17.09 11.82 -6.48
C ARG A 31 -15.76 12.30 -7.05
N GLU A 32 -15.63 13.59 -7.30
CA GLU A 32 -14.40 14.21 -7.81
C GLU A 32 -13.28 14.14 -6.78
N ALA A 33 -13.51 14.62 -5.56
CA ALA A 33 -12.54 14.58 -4.46
C ALA A 33 -12.05 13.14 -4.19
N GLY A 34 -12.97 12.17 -4.12
CA GLY A 34 -12.62 10.76 -3.92
C GLY A 34 -11.82 10.15 -5.06
N THR A 35 -12.11 10.52 -6.31
CA THR A 35 -11.36 10.06 -7.49
C THR A 35 -9.99 10.72 -7.58
N GLY A 36 -9.91 12.01 -7.26
CA GLY A 36 -8.68 12.78 -7.15
C GLY A 36 -7.74 12.19 -6.09
N LEU A 37 -8.24 11.95 -4.87
CA LEU A 37 -7.47 11.35 -3.78
C LEU A 37 -6.93 9.96 -4.14
N LYS A 38 -7.77 9.10 -4.72
CA LYS A 38 -7.33 7.79 -5.22
C LYS A 38 -6.21 7.91 -6.26
N THR A 39 -6.30 8.89 -7.15
CA THR A 39 -5.29 9.13 -8.18
C THR A 39 -3.99 9.66 -7.57
N ALA A 40 -4.08 10.60 -6.63
CA ALA A 40 -2.94 11.14 -5.90
C ALA A 40 -2.18 10.04 -5.14
N TRP A 41 -2.88 9.22 -4.35
CA TRP A 41 -2.28 8.09 -3.64
C TRP A 41 -1.62 7.08 -4.59
N ARG A 42 -2.25 6.79 -5.73
CA ARG A 42 -1.65 5.93 -6.76
C ARG A 42 -0.37 6.53 -7.32
N GLY A 43 -0.40 7.83 -7.64
CA GLY A 43 0.75 8.59 -8.12
C GLY A 43 1.90 8.56 -7.11
N GLN A 44 1.61 8.79 -5.82
CA GLN A 44 2.60 8.73 -4.74
C GLN A 44 3.23 7.33 -4.63
N ILE A 45 2.42 6.27 -4.66
CA ILE A 45 2.91 4.88 -4.59
C ILE A 45 3.82 4.54 -5.79
N THR A 46 3.43 4.94 -7.01
CA THR A 46 4.27 4.71 -8.19
C THR A 46 5.52 5.57 -8.19
N GLY A 47 5.44 6.84 -7.77
CA GLY A 47 6.57 7.76 -7.68
C GLY A 47 7.58 7.33 -6.61
N ALA A 48 7.13 6.67 -5.55
CA ALA A 48 7.96 6.04 -4.52
C ALA A 48 8.62 4.71 -4.97
N GLY A 49 8.42 4.29 -6.22
CA GLY A 49 8.99 3.06 -6.79
C GLY A 49 8.39 1.77 -6.23
N LEU A 50 7.20 1.82 -5.60
CA LEU A 50 6.53 0.64 -5.03
C LEU A 50 5.73 -0.16 -6.07
N GLY A 51 5.67 0.35 -7.30
CA GLY A 51 5.14 -0.34 -8.47
C GLY A 51 3.63 -0.22 -8.67
N ARG A 52 3.19 -0.46 -9.92
CA ARG A 52 1.80 -0.29 -10.35
C ARG A 52 0.82 -1.26 -9.67
N ARG A 53 1.28 -2.47 -9.34
CA ARG A 53 0.43 -3.48 -8.68
C ARG A 53 -0.05 -3.00 -7.30
N LEU A 54 0.84 -2.37 -6.52
CA LEU A 54 0.47 -1.82 -5.21
C LEU A 54 -0.43 -0.60 -5.38
N ALA A 55 -0.14 0.29 -6.33
CA ALA A 55 -1.00 1.44 -6.61
C ALA A 55 -2.44 1.00 -6.97
N ASN A 56 -2.59 -0.05 -7.78
CA ASN A 56 -3.90 -0.61 -8.15
C ASN A 56 -4.66 -1.27 -6.99
N SER A 57 -4.02 -1.46 -5.83
CA SER A 57 -4.70 -1.86 -4.60
C SER A 57 -5.57 -0.73 -4.01
N ILE A 58 -5.28 0.54 -4.34
CA ILE A 58 -6.09 1.68 -3.91
C ILE A 58 -7.43 1.68 -4.65
N ARG A 59 -8.51 1.79 -3.88
CA ARG A 59 -9.91 1.77 -4.29
C ARG A 59 -10.61 2.99 -3.74
N SER A 60 -11.69 3.36 -4.41
CA SER A 60 -12.59 4.40 -3.97
C SER A 60 -14.03 3.96 -4.17
N GLN A 61 -14.92 4.49 -3.35
CA GLN A 61 -16.36 4.32 -3.48
C GLN A 61 -17.05 5.58 -2.96
N THR A 62 -18.12 5.97 -3.64
CA THR A 62 -18.94 7.13 -3.27
C THR A 62 -20.30 6.66 -2.78
N PHE A 63 -20.84 7.37 -1.80
CA PHE A 63 -22.21 7.27 -1.33
C PHE A 63 -22.97 8.55 -1.73
N PRO A 64 -24.24 8.44 -2.17
CA PRO A 64 -24.94 7.19 -2.47
C PRO A 64 -24.36 6.51 -3.72
N LYS A 65 -24.62 5.19 -3.87
CA LYS A 65 -24.17 4.45 -5.08
C LYS A 65 -24.93 4.90 -6.34
N ALA A 66 -26.19 5.28 -6.16
CA ALA A 66 -27.08 5.80 -7.18
C ALA A 66 -27.92 6.92 -6.56
N GLY A 67 -28.27 7.92 -7.36
CA GLY A 67 -28.94 9.13 -6.89
C GLY A 67 -27.97 10.19 -6.39
N GLU A 68 -28.55 11.25 -5.83
CA GLU A 68 -27.87 12.45 -5.35
C GLU A 68 -28.25 12.66 -3.88
N SER A 69 -27.36 13.26 -3.09
CA SER A 69 -27.61 13.53 -1.67
C SER A 69 -26.73 14.65 -1.14
N LEU A 70 -27.27 15.47 -0.25
CA LEU A 70 -26.49 16.42 0.56
C LEU A 70 -25.53 15.71 1.53
N ASN A 71 -25.80 14.44 1.85
CA ASN A 71 -24.96 13.61 2.71
C ASN A 71 -24.02 12.71 1.90
N ALA A 72 -23.67 13.12 0.67
CA ALA A 72 -22.75 12.34 -0.13
C ALA A 72 -21.38 12.22 0.56
N ALA A 73 -20.74 11.07 0.38
CA ALA A 73 -19.46 10.77 1.00
C ALA A 73 -18.56 9.97 0.06
N ALA A 74 -17.24 10.09 0.21
CA ALA A 74 -16.28 9.31 -0.56
C ALA A 74 -15.30 8.60 0.37
N LEU A 75 -15.19 7.28 0.21
CA LEU A 75 -14.25 6.45 0.94
C LEU A 75 -13.14 6.01 -0.01
N VAL A 76 -11.87 6.23 0.39
CA VAL A 76 -10.69 5.76 -0.33
C VAL A 76 -9.88 4.83 0.58
N TRP A 77 -9.50 3.65 0.08
CA TRP A 77 -8.82 2.63 0.88
C TRP A 77 -7.89 1.76 0.05
N SER A 78 -7.02 0.99 0.71
CA SER A 78 -6.15 0.00 0.06
C SER A 78 -6.63 -1.44 0.31
N LYS A 79 -6.58 -2.29 -0.72
CA LYS A 79 -6.67 -3.76 -0.57
C LYS A 79 -5.39 -4.40 0.02
N ALA A 80 -4.32 -3.62 0.21
CA ALA A 80 -3.05 -4.05 0.80
C ALA A 80 -2.64 -3.11 1.98
N PRO A 81 -3.51 -2.95 3.00
CA PRO A 81 -3.35 -1.91 4.01
C PRO A 81 -2.05 -2.06 4.82
N VAL A 82 -1.62 -3.30 5.09
CA VAL A 82 -0.38 -3.56 5.84
C VAL A 82 0.87 -3.05 5.10
N ILE A 83 0.94 -3.24 3.78
CA ILE A 83 2.11 -2.83 2.99
C ILE A 83 2.12 -1.31 2.83
N VAL A 84 0.96 -0.74 2.47
CA VAL A 84 0.82 0.70 2.28
C VAL A 84 1.07 1.44 3.61
N GLY A 85 0.42 1.02 4.69
CA GLY A 85 0.59 1.60 6.02
C GLY A 85 2.01 1.45 6.56
N ALA A 86 2.72 0.36 6.24
CA ALA A 86 4.13 0.23 6.60
C ALA A 86 5.00 1.28 5.91
N HIS A 87 4.74 1.58 4.63
CA HIS A 87 5.50 2.63 3.94
C HIS A 87 5.09 4.06 4.31
N ASP A 88 3.92 4.24 4.93
CA ASP A 88 3.46 5.52 5.44
C ASP A 88 3.95 5.81 6.88
N THR A 89 4.02 4.79 7.72
CA THR A 89 4.49 4.91 9.13
C THR A 89 5.99 4.65 9.31
N GLY A 90 6.59 3.84 8.43
CA GLY A 90 7.99 3.41 8.51
C GLY A 90 8.28 2.60 9.78
N PRO A 91 7.64 1.44 10.02
CA PRO A 91 7.78 0.72 11.28
C PRO A 91 9.18 0.12 11.46
N LEU A 92 9.56 -0.09 12.72
CA LEU A 92 10.72 -0.89 13.07
C LEU A 92 10.33 -2.36 13.09
N ILE A 93 10.96 -3.16 12.24
CA ILE A 93 10.70 -4.59 12.10
C ILE A 93 11.74 -5.33 12.94
N ARG A 94 11.26 -6.21 13.83
CA ARG A 94 12.07 -7.10 14.67
C ARG A 94 11.50 -8.51 14.63
N SER A 95 12.29 -9.49 15.05
CA SER A 95 11.79 -10.85 15.19
C SER A 95 10.75 -10.92 16.32
N LYS A 96 9.75 -11.79 16.15
CA LYS A 96 8.73 -12.03 17.17
C LYS A 96 9.26 -12.96 18.26
N ASP A 97 9.95 -14.02 17.86
CA ASP A 97 10.28 -15.17 18.73
C ASP A 97 11.79 -15.30 18.98
N GLY A 98 12.54 -14.21 18.92
CA GLY A 98 13.98 -14.23 19.19
C GLY A 98 14.69 -12.92 18.89
N PHE A 99 16.02 -12.93 19.00
CA PHE A 99 16.83 -11.73 18.78
C PHE A 99 17.09 -11.42 17.30
N TRP A 100 17.19 -12.45 16.45
CA TRP A 100 17.60 -12.28 15.05
C TRP A 100 16.43 -12.39 14.06
N LEU A 101 16.39 -11.48 13.10
CA LEU A 101 15.68 -11.65 11.83
C LEU A 101 16.58 -12.39 10.84
N ALA A 102 16.17 -13.60 10.47
CA ALA A 102 16.81 -14.37 9.41
C ALA A 102 16.26 -13.97 8.04
N ILE A 103 17.08 -13.25 7.26
CA ILE A 103 16.77 -12.84 5.89
C ILE A 103 17.44 -13.83 4.93
N PRO A 104 16.67 -14.61 4.15
CA PRO A 104 17.26 -15.58 3.22
C PRO A 104 18.01 -14.87 2.10
N THR A 105 19.21 -15.35 1.82
CA THR A 105 19.94 -15.02 0.59
C THR A 105 19.39 -15.82 -0.60
N PRO A 106 19.76 -15.50 -1.85
CA PRO A 106 19.41 -16.34 -3.00
C PRO A 106 19.81 -17.81 -2.83
N ALA A 107 20.92 -18.08 -2.13
CA ALA A 107 21.41 -19.43 -1.89
C ALA A 107 20.50 -20.27 -0.98
N ALA A 108 19.66 -19.64 -0.16
CA ALA A 108 18.67 -20.34 0.65
C ALA A 108 17.57 -20.98 -0.22
N GLY A 109 17.22 -20.34 -1.33
CA GLY A 109 16.10 -20.73 -2.18
C GLY A 109 14.74 -20.42 -1.55
N ARG A 110 13.70 -21.09 -2.05
CA ARG A 110 12.30 -20.89 -1.62
C ARG A 110 11.88 -21.96 -0.61
N GLY A 111 11.00 -21.57 0.30
CA GLY A 111 10.36 -22.45 1.27
C GLY A 111 9.23 -23.26 0.65
N LEU A 112 8.49 -23.97 1.49
CA LEU A 112 7.32 -24.75 1.09
C LEU A 112 6.30 -23.88 0.34
N ARG A 113 5.72 -24.41 -0.75
CA ARG A 113 4.74 -23.69 -1.61
C ARG A 113 5.23 -22.32 -2.11
N GLY A 114 6.55 -22.16 -2.29
CA GLY A 114 7.14 -20.90 -2.77
C GLY A 114 7.29 -19.81 -1.70
N GLY A 115 6.97 -20.11 -0.44
CA GLY A 115 7.05 -19.19 0.69
C GLY A 115 8.48 -18.78 1.07
N ARG A 116 8.59 -17.98 2.13
CA ARG A 116 9.88 -17.59 2.72
C ARG A 116 10.44 -18.77 3.51
N ILE A 117 11.62 -19.25 3.13
CA ILE A 117 12.29 -20.35 3.83
C ILE A 117 12.82 -19.87 5.19
N THR A 118 12.69 -20.71 6.21
CA THR A 118 13.26 -20.46 7.55
C THR A 118 14.57 -21.24 7.74
N PRO A 119 15.46 -20.83 8.67
CA PRO A 119 16.68 -21.58 8.97
C PRO A 119 16.44 -23.06 9.28
N GLY A 120 15.52 -23.36 10.21
CA GLY A 120 15.23 -24.75 10.57
C GLY A 120 14.58 -25.55 9.44
N GLU A 121 13.74 -24.93 8.60
CA GLU A 121 13.23 -25.59 7.39
C GLU A 121 14.35 -25.90 6.40
N TRP A 122 15.29 -24.98 6.21
CA TRP A 122 16.42 -25.16 5.31
C TRP A 122 17.31 -26.32 5.77
N GLU A 123 17.65 -26.40 7.05
CA GLU A 123 18.45 -27.51 7.61
C GLU A 123 17.77 -28.86 7.38
N ARG A 124 16.48 -28.98 7.73
CA ARG A 124 15.70 -30.21 7.53
C ARG A 124 15.64 -30.64 6.07
N ARG A 125 15.49 -29.68 5.14
CA ARG A 125 15.37 -29.98 3.71
C ARG A 125 16.73 -30.31 3.06
N ARG A 126 17.83 -29.69 3.53
CA ARG A 126 19.15 -29.85 2.92
C ARG A 126 20.02 -30.89 3.61
N GLY A 127 19.66 -31.34 4.81
CA GLY A 127 20.45 -32.28 5.61
C GLY A 127 21.79 -31.70 6.06
N LEU A 128 21.89 -30.36 6.14
CA LEU A 128 23.09 -29.64 6.56
C LEU A 128 22.75 -28.78 7.77
N ARG A 129 23.67 -28.72 8.73
CA ARG A 129 23.56 -27.81 9.86
C ARG A 129 24.08 -26.43 9.48
N LEU A 130 23.33 -25.41 9.85
CA LEU A 130 23.75 -24.02 9.74
C LEU A 130 24.68 -23.69 10.90
N ARG A 131 25.78 -23.02 10.59
CA ARG A 131 26.74 -22.49 11.55
C ARG A 131 26.57 -20.98 11.66
N PHE A 132 26.47 -20.50 12.89
CA PHE A 132 26.48 -19.07 13.17
C PHE A 132 27.88 -18.50 12.99
N VAL A 133 27.98 -17.37 12.28
CA VAL A 133 29.21 -16.60 12.13
C VAL A 133 28.91 -15.16 12.51
N TYR A 134 29.51 -14.74 13.62
CA TYR A 134 29.46 -13.35 14.06
C TYR A 134 30.30 -12.46 13.15
N ARG A 135 29.78 -11.27 12.84
CA ARG A 135 30.51 -10.23 12.12
C ARG A 135 30.46 -8.93 12.91
N ARG A 136 31.63 -8.41 13.27
CA ARG A 136 31.77 -7.13 13.99
C ARG A 136 31.20 -5.95 13.19
N ARG A 137 31.27 -6.01 11.86
CA ARG A 137 30.70 -5.00 10.95
C ARG A 137 29.71 -5.67 10.00
N GLY A 138 28.49 -5.13 9.95
CA GLY A 138 27.40 -5.63 9.11
C GLY A 138 26.62 -6.81 9.71
N PRO A 139 25.70 -7.42 8.93
CA PRO A 139 24.88 -8.53 9.41
C PRO A 139 25.73 -9.75 9.79
N SER A 140 25.34 -10.42 10.88
CA SER A 140 25.86 -11.76 11.20
C SER A 140 25.27 -12.78 10.24
N LEU A 141 25.84 -13.98 10.15
CA LEU A 141 25.47 -14.95 9.11
C LEU A 141 25.07 -16.30 9.71
N LEU A 142 24.14 -16.97 9.03
CA LEU A 142 24.02 -18.42 9.09
C LEU A 142 24.59 -18.98 7.79
N VAL A 143 25.64 -19.76 7.91
CA VAL A 143 26.36 -20.35 6.78
C VAL A 143 26.24 -21.87 6.82
N ALA A 144 26.38 -22.50 5.66
CA ALA A 144 26.48 -23.95 5.56
C ALA A 144 27.79 -24.34 4.88
N GLU A 145 28.42 -25.42 5.37
CA GLU A 145 29.52 -26.06 4.65
C GLU A 145 28.96 -26.96 3.55
N GLY A 146 29.22 -26.57 2.31
CA GLY A 146 28.61 -27.25 1.17
C GLY A 146 29.15 -26.68 -0.13
N ARG A 147 28.27 -26.46 -1.09
CA ARG A 147 28.58 -25.81 -2.36
C ARG A 147 27.35 -25.13 -2.93
N LEU A 148 27.56 -24.29 -3.93
CA LEU A 148 26.47 -23.83 -4.80
C LEU A 148 26.22 -24.87 -5.90
N ASN A 149 24.95 -25.09 -6.23
CA ASN A 149 24.57 -25.82 -7.43
C ASN A 149 24.46 -24.88 -8.63
N SER A 150 24.16 -25.43 -9.82
CA SER A 150 23.98 -24.63 -11.06
C SER A 150 22.86 -23.58 -10.98
N ARG A 151 21.95 -23.71 -10.00
CA ARG A 151 20.87 -22.74 -9.72
C ARG A 151 21.24 -21.73 -8.63
N GLY A 152 22.51 -21.71 -8.20
CA GLY A 152 22.99 -20.84 -7.12
C GLY A 152 22.48 -21.19 -5.73
N LEU A 153 21.96 -22.40 -5.51
CA LEU A 153 21.44 -22.83 -4.20
C LEU A 153 22.52 -23.55 -3.38
N GLY A 154 22.56 -23.26 -2.08
CA GLY A 154 23.40 -23.98 -1.13
C GLY A 154 22.93 -25.42 -0.96
N VAL A 155 23.82 -26.37 -1.22
CA VAL A 155 23.58 -27.81 -1.12
C VAL A 155 24.79 -28.53 -0.52
N ALA A 156 24.57 -29.76 -0.03
CA ALA A 156 25.65 -30.62 0.41
C ALA A 156 26.65 -30.89 -0.73
N SER A 157 27.94 -30.90 -0.39
CA SER A 157 28.96 -31.42 -1.29
C SER A 157 28.86 -32.94 -1.34
N ARG A 158 28.95 -33.52 -2.53
CA ARG A 158 28.99 -34.98 -2.73
C ARG A 158 30.40 -35.56 -2.54
N SER A 159 31.40 -34.70 -2.39
CA SER A 159 32.79 -35.12 -2.21
C SER A 159 33.02 -35.67 -0.81
N LYS A 160 33.50 -36.92 -0.75
CA LYS A 160 33.95 -37.58 0.48
C LYS A 160 35.26 -36.97 1.00
N THR A 161 36.11 -36.45 0.11
CA THR A 161 37.44 -35.89 0.41
C THR A 161 37.41 -34.38 0.69
N GLY A 162 36.25 -33.75 0.67
CA GLY A 162 36.10 -32.31 0.92
C GLY A 162 36.45 -31.40 -0.26
N ARG A 163 36.97 -31.93 -1.36
CA ARG A 163 37.22 -31.13 -2.59
C ARG A 163 35.94 -30.41 -3.05
N GLY A 164 36.06 -29.10 -3.30
CA GLY A 164 34.97 -28.24 -3.74
C GLY A 164 33.95 -27.85 -2.65
N ARG A 165 34.26 -28.09 -1.36
CA ARG A 165 33.49 -27.53 -0.25
C ARG A 165 33.81 -26.05 -0.08
N THR A 166 32.78 -25.25 0.15
CA THR A 166 32.84 -23.82 0.44
C THR A 166 31.87 -23.48 1.56
N THR A 167 32.15 -22.37 2.24
CA THR A 167 31.24 -21.80 3.23
C THR A 167 30.25 -20.90 2.50
N VAL A 168 29.01 -21.36 2.38
CA VAL A 168 27.95 -20.63 1.68
C VAL A 168 27.12 -19.84 2.69
N PRO A 169 27.05 -18.50 2.61
CA PRO A 169 26.10 -17.72 3.39
C PRO A 169 24.67 -18.05 2.94
N ILE A 170 23.83 -18.52 3.87
CA ILE A 170 22.45 -18.89 3.58
C ILE A 170 21.49 -17.82 4.08
N PHE A 171 21.70 -17.30 5.30
CA PHE A 171 20.90 -16.21 5.85
C PHE A 171 21.78 -15.06 6.35
N LEU A 172 21.28 -13.85 6.14
CA LEU A 172 21.74 -12.67 6.86
C LEU A 172 20.92 -12.55 8.16
N LEU A 173 21.61 -12.33 9.27
CA LEU A 173 21.02 -12.12 10.59
C LEU A 173 21.18 -10.65 10.97
N VAL A 174 20.05 -9.97 11.15
CA VAL A 174 19.99 -8.59 11.66
C VAL A 174 19.08 -8.56 12.89
N PRO A 175 19.36 -7.75 13.92
CA PRO A 175 18.48 -7.70 15.09
C PRO A 175 17.13 -7.05 14.76
N GLN A 176 17.17 -5.99 13.96
CA GLN A 176 16.02 -5.21 13.54
C GLN A 176 16.32 -4.45 12.24
N VAL A 177 15.27 -4.02 11.56
CA VAL A 177 15.34 -3.21 10.33
C VAL A 177 14.25 -2.15 10.36
N LYS A 178 14.61 -0.90 10.11
CA LYS A 178 13.66 0.21 9.99
C LYS A 178 13.21 0.30 8.53
N LEU A 179 11.90 0.20 8.29
CA LEU A 179 11.37 0.41 6.94
C LEU A 179 11.36 1.91 6.64
N PRO A 180 11.85 2.37 5.48
CA PRO A 180 11.81 3.78 5.13
C PRO A 180 10.37 4.24 4.91
N LYS A 181 10.03 5.40 5.49
CA LYS A 181 8.80 6.12 5.17
C LYS A 181 8.90 6.67 3.76
N ARG A 182 8.08 6.13 2.86
CA ARG A 182 8.05 6.47 1.43
C ARG A 182 6.77 7.18 1.03
N LEU A 183 5.74 7.11 1.86
CA LEU A 183 4.41 7.67 1.61
C LEU A 183 4.09 8.73 2.66
N ASN A 184 3.16 9.60 2.29
CA ASN A 184 2.51 10.55 3.19
C ASN A 184 1.07 10.71 2.68
N LEU A 185 0.22 9.77 3.08
CA LEU A 185 -1.14 9.67 2.58
C LEU A 185 -2.06 10.73 3.17
N ASP A 186 -1.83 11.08 4.45
CA ASP A 186 -2.61 12.07 5.19
C ASP A 186 -2.53 13.44 4.51
N ARG A 187 -1.35 13.86 4.05
CA ARG A 187 -1.19 15.12 3.30
C ARG A 187 -2.10 15.20 2.08
N ASP A 188 -2.21 14.12 1.32
CA ASP A 188 -3.04 14.11 0.11
C ASP A 188 -4.52 14.01 0.48
N ALA A 189 -4.86 13.37 1.60
CA ALA A 189 -6.22 13.33 2.14
C ALA A 189 -6.69 14.70 2.65
N GLU A 190 -5.85 15.43 3.38
CA GLU A 190 -6.11 16.80 3.83
C GLU A 190 -6.35 17.73 2.63
N ARG A 191 -5.49 17.68 1.61
CA ARG A 191 -5.69 18.48 0.39
C ARG A 191 -7.00 18.17 -0.33
N ALA A 192 -7.40 16.89 -0.35
CA ALA A 192 -8.66 16.49 -0.96
C ALA A 192 -9.86 16.95 -0.13
N LEU A 193 -9.74 16.99 1.20
CA LEU A 193 -10.77 17.53 2.09
C LEU A 193 -10.93 19.04 1.91
N ASP A 194 -9.81 19.77 1.87
CA ASP A 194 -9.78 21.22 1.73
C ASP A 194 -10.35 21.70 0.38
N SER A 195 -10.29 20.86 -0.66
CA SER A 195 -10.87 21.19 -1.97
C SER A 195 -12.39 21.00 -2.04
N VAL A 196 -13.00 20.22 -1.13
CA VAL A 196 -14.43 19.87 -1.20
C VAL A 196 -15.34 21.10 -1.23
N PRO A 197 -15.20 22.11 -0.35
CA PRO A 197 -16.08 23.29 -0.39
C PRO A 197 -16.02 24.02 -1.74
N GLY A 198 -14.81 24.19 -2.30
CA GLY A 198 -14.62 24.80 -3.60
C GLY A 198 -15.27 24.00 -4.74
N LEU A 199 -15.14 22.67 -4.69
CA LEU A 199 -15.78 21.77 -5.64
C LEU A 199 -17.31 21.81 -5.55
N ILE A 200 -17.87 21.88 -4.35
CA ILE A 200 -19.33 22.03 -4.15
C ILE A 200 -19.82 23.30 -4.82
N VAL A 201 -19.17 24.44 -4.55
CA VAL A 201 -19.56 25.73 -5.12
C VAL A 201 -19.47 25.70 -6.65
N ALA A 202 -18.37 25.18 -7.20
CA ALA A 202 -18.18 25.08 -8.65
C ALA A 202 -19.30 24.25 -9.32
N ASN A 203 -19.58 23.06 -8.78
CA ASN A 203 -20.62 22.16 -9.31
C ASN A 203 -22.04 22.71 -9.11
N TRP A 204 -22.27 23.55 -8.10
CA TRP A 204 -23.56 24.19 -7.85
C TRP A 204 -23.83 25.32 -8.85
N VAL A 205 -22.83 26.16 -9.14
CA VAL A 205 -22.96 27.28 -10.08
C VAL A 205 -23.06 26.79 -11.53
N GLU A 206 -22.27 25.78 -11.91
CA GLU A 206 -22.33 25.21 -13.26
C GLU A 206 -23.71 24.59 -13.56
N GLY A 207 -24.34 23.95 -12.57
CA GLY A 207 -25.70 23.42 -12.68
C GLY A 207 -26.81 24.48 -12.83
N ARG A 208 -26.50 25.78 -12.65
CA ARG A 208 -27.42 26.90 -12.91
C ARG A 208 -27.30 27.48 -14.31
N LEU A 209 -26.17 27.25 -14.99
CA LEU A 209 -25.85 27.88 -16.29
C LEU A 209 -26.17 26.98 -17.50
N GLY A 210 -26.55 25.73 -17.28
CA GLY A 210 -27.01 24.78 -18.31
C GLY A 210 -28.45 24.34 -18.06
#